data_AF-A0A1M6H0C6-F1
#
_entry.id   AF-A0A1M6H0C6-F1
#
_cell.length_a   1.000
_cell.length_b   1.000
_cell.length_c   1.000
_cell.angle_alpha   90.00
_cell.angle_beta   90.00
_cell.angle_gamma   90.00
#
_symmetry.space_group_name_H-M   'P 1'
#
loop_
_entity.id
_entity.type
_entity.pdbx_description
1 polymer ?
#
loop_
_entity_poly.entity_id
_entity_poly.type
_entity_poly.pdbx_seq_one_letter_code
_entity_poly.pdbx_strand_id
1 'polypeptide(L)'
;MEVFKLKKEDYFLIETAAKTARRLLRNPGIKPRQIIGLGNAMYALERLPETTKGVNVKFGIVYDLGNQYLNEKRNVVFTIDEDKFCAAMNRSTYDREGGSVNLTELDWNVCTDGHVEEYGDIFYLEDHIKELLHLGGEIFVDDDSDIEYKDEDQ
;
A
#
# COMPACT_ATOMS: atom_id res chain seq x y z
N MET A 1 -9.29 4.20 23.33
CA MET A 1 -9.03 3.62 22.00
C MET A 1 -9.09 4.77 21.03
N GLU A 2 -8.00 4.99 20.31
CA GLU A 2 -7.97 5.95 19.21
C GLU A 2 -8.64 5.32 17.98
N VAL A 3 -9.30 6.14 17.18
CA VAL A 3 -10.03 5.71 15.98
C VAL A 3 -9.70 6.66 14.84
N PHE A 4 -9.58 6.11 13.63
CA PHE A 4 -9.48 6.89 12.42
C PHE A 4 -10.81 7.59 12.14
N LYS A 5 -10.75 8.88 11.79
CA LYS A 5 -11.93 9.66 11.37
C LYS A 5 -12.18 9.48 9.88
N LEU A 6 -12.67 8.30 9.50
CA LEU A 6 -12.84 7.91 8.10
C LEU A 6 -14.05 8.58 7.43
N LYS A 7 -13.86 9.06 6.21
CA LYS A 7 -14.89 9.44 5.24
C LYS A 7 -15.25 8.25 4.34
N LYS A 8 -16.27 8.42 3.49
CA LYS A 8 -16.76 7.37 2.59
C LYS A 8 -15.68 6.90 1.61
N GLU A 9 -14.89 7.83 1.10
CA GLU A 9 -13.81 7.62 0.14
C GLU A 9 -12.68 6.79 0.77
N ASP A 10 -12.42 6.97 2.07
CA ASP A 10 -11.42 6.19 2.80
C ASP A 10 -11.79 4.72 2.90
N TYR A 11 -13.09 4.40 3.05
CA TYR A 11 -13.56 3.01 3.04
C TYR A 11 -13.32 2.34 1.68
N PHE A 12 -13.46 3.08 0.57
CA PHE A 12 -13.10 2.56 -0.75
C PHE A 12 -11.61 2.24 -0.83
N LEU A 13 -10.77 3.11 -0.26
CA LEU A 13 -9.32 2.89 -0.22
C LEU A 13 -8.94 1.66 0.61
N ILE A 14 -9.54 1.51 1.80
CA ILE A 14 -9.35 0.35 2.68
C ILE A 14 -9.78 -0.94 1.97
N GLU A 15 -10.94 -0.93 1.31
CA GLU A 15 -11.42 -2.09 0.55
C GLU A 15 -10.46 -2.45 -0.59
N THR A 16 -9.94 -1.44 -1.28
CA THR A 16 -8.96 -1.60 -2.36
C THR A 16 -7.64 -2.19 -1.84
N ALA A 17 -7.15 -1.69 -0.70
CA ALA A 17 -5.96 -2.21 -0.03
C ALA A 17 -6.15 -3.69 0.38
N ALA A 18 -7.28 -4.02 1.00
CA ALA A 18 -7.60 -5.39 1.42
C ALA A 18 -7.75 -6.35 0.23
N LYS A 19 -8.44 -5.93 -0.84
CA LYS A 19 -8.50 -6.70 -2.09
C LYS A 19 -7.11 -6.93 -2.68
N THR A 20 -6.25 -5.92 -2.62
CA THR A 20 -4.88 -6.00 -3.13
C THR A 20 -4.06 -7.00 -2.31
N ALA A 21 -4.04 -6.89 -0.99
CA ALA A 21 -3.36 -7.84 -0.11
C ALA A 21 -3.81 -9.29 -0.39
N ARG A 22 -5.12 -9.53 -0.50
CA ARG A 22 -5.68 -10.85 -0.86
C ARG A 22 -5.24 -11.33 -2.24
N ARG A 23 -5.09 -10.45 -3.23
CA ARG A 23 -4.56 -10.81 -4.56
C ARG A 23 -3.07 -11.16 -4.48
N LEU A 24 -2.28 -10.39 -3.75
CA LEU A 24 -0.85 -10.63 -3.56
C LEU A 24 -0.60 -11.98 -2.86
N LEU A 25 -1.39 -12.31 -1.84
CA LEU A 25 -1.35 -13.61 -1.16
C LEU A 25 -1.63 -14.81 -2.08
N ARG A 26 -2.33 -14.62 -3.21
CA ARG A 26 -2.58 -15.68 -4.20
C ARG A 26 -1.44 -15.87 -5.19
N ASN A 27 -0.41 -15.02 -5.17
CA ASN A 27 0.71 -15.14 -6.07
C ASN A 27 1.59 -16.36 -5.67
N PRO A 28 1.84 -17.32 -6.57
CA PRO A 28 2.65 -18.50 -6.27
C PRO A 28 4.10 -18.21 -5.86
N GLY A 29 4.63 -17.04 -6.24
CA GLY A 29 5.98 -16.59 -5.94
C GLY A 29 6.11 -15.82 -4.62
N ILE A 30 5.03 -15.68 -3.84
CA ILE A 30 5.07 -14.94 -2.59
C ILE A 30 5.99 -15.63 -1.56
N LYS A 31 6.83 -14.85 -0.89
CA LYS A 31 7.78 -15.36 0.11
C LYS A 31 7.13 -15.49 1.48
N PRO A 32 7.57 -16.43 2.34
CA PRO A 32 7.02 -16.60 3.69
C PRO A 32 6.98 -15.31 4.52
N ARG A 33 8.04 -14.49 4.49
CA ARG A 33 8.05 -13.19 5.20
C ARG A 33 6.99 -12.22 4.67
N GLN A 34 6.75 -12.22 3.35
CA GLN A 34 5.71 -11.39 2.74
C GLN A 34 4.30 -11.86 3.14
N ILE A 35 4.09 -13.16 3.34
CA ILE A 35 2.82 -13.71 3.85
C ILE A 35 2.53 -13.17 5.25
N ILE A 36 3.54 -13.17 6.14
CA ILE A 36 3.40 -12.64 7.51
C ILE A 36 3.03 -11.16 7.46
N GLY A 37 3.77 -10.34 6.71
CA GLY A 37 3.50 -8.91 6.60
C GLY A 37 2.13 -8.60 5.98
N LEU A 38 1.71 -9.34 4.95
CA LEU A 38 0.35 -9.20 4.42
C LEU A 38 -0.72 -9.67 5.41
N GLY A 39 -0.42 -10.66 6.26
CA GLY A 39 -1.27 -11.05 7.38
C GLY A 39 -1.46 -9.91 8.38
N ASN A 40 -0.37 -9.23 8.76
CA ASN A 40 -0.40 -8.05 9.64
C ASN A 40 -1.19 -6.89 9.02
N ALA A 41 -0.95 -6.60 7.75
CA ALA A 41 -1.71 -5.59 7.02
C ALA A 41 -3.21 -5.93 6.99
N MET A 42 -3.56 -7.17 6.67
CA MET A 42 -4.96 -7.61 6.64
C MET A 42 -5.62 -7.50 8.02
N TYR A 43 -4.93 -7.94 9.08
CA TYR A 43 -5.41 -7.82 10.46
C TYR A 43 -5.71 -6.36 10.82
N ALA A 44 -4.82 -5.44 10.47
CA ALA A 44 -5.00 -4.03 10.76
C ALA A 44 -6.11 -3.38 9.89
N LEU A 45 -6.19 -3.72 8.60
CA LEU A 45 -7.22 -3.22 7.69
C LEU A 45 -8.63 -3.65 8.11
N GLU A 46 -8.80 -4.88 8.59
CA GLU A 46 -10.09 -5.42 9.04
C GLU A 46 -10.55 -4.82 10.37
N ARG A 47 -9.65 -4.22 11.15
CA ARG A 47 -9.96 -3.53 12.40
C ARG A 47 -10.34 -2.06 12.21
N LEU A 48 -10.06 -1.45 11.06
CA LEU A 48 -10.41 -0.05 10.82
C LEU A 48 -11.93 0.17 10.98
N PRO A 49 -12.35 1.27 11.64
CA PRO A 49 -11.58 2.46 12.00
C PRO A 49 -10.78 2.35 13.32
N GLU A 50 -10.82 1.24 14.05
CA GLU A 50 -10.02 1.10 15.26
C GLU A 50 -8.52 0.99 14.93
N THR A 51 -7.68 1.67 15.70
CA THR A 51 -6.23 1.56 15.51
C THR A 51 -5.73 0.17 15.90
N THR A 52 -4.68 -0.28 15.23
CA THR A 52 -3.98 -1.53 15.53
C THR A 52 -2.62 -1.22 16.12
N LYS A 53 -2.52 -1.26 17.44
CA LYS A 53 -1.25 -1.02 18.14
C LYS A 53 -0.17 -2.01 17.67
N GLY A 54 1.03 -1.50 17.45
CA GLY A 54 2.19 -2.23 17.00
C GLY A 54 2.27 -2.44 15.49
N VAL A 55 1.25 -2.07 14.71
CA VAL A 55 1.31 -2.26 13.24
C VAL A 55 2.29 -1.26 12.62
N ASN A 56 3.12 -1.76 11.71
CA ASN A 56 3.95 -0.97 10.82
C ASN A 56 4.24 -1.80 9.57
N VAL A 57 3.34 -1.73 8.60
CA VAL A 57 3.43 -2.49 7.36
C VAL A 57 3.32 -1.56 6.16
N LYS A 58 4.21 -1.77 5.20
CA LYS A 58 4.09 -1.25 3.84
C LYS A 58 3.98 -2.42 2.88
N PHE A 59 3.00 -2.37 2.00
CA PHE A 59 2.84 -3.43 1.00
C PHE A 59 2.33 -2.87 -0.32
N GLY A 60 2.62 -3.57 -1.41
CA GLY A 60 2.23 -3.08 -2.72
C GLY A 60 2.91 -3.82 -3.86
N ILE A 61 2.99 -3.12 -4.99
CA ILE A 61 3.58 -3.62 -6.22
C ILE A 61 4.56 -2.58 -6.73
N VAL A 62 5.76 -3.03 -7.07
CA VAL A 62 6.82 -2.21 -7.66
C VAL A 62 7.16 -2.78 -9.03
N TYR A 63 7.16 -1.95 -10.04
CA TYR A 63 7.53 -2.32 -11.39
C TYR A 63 8.69 -1.44 -11.85
N ASP A 64 9.83 -2.07 -12.07
CA ASP A 64 11.03 -1.43 -12.60
C ASP A 64 11.22 -1.91 -14.05
N LEU A 65 11.13 -0.98 -15.00
CA LEU A 65 11.38 -1.23 -16.41
C LEU A 65 12.52 -0.34 -16.86
N GLY A 66 13.58 -0.91 -17.42
CA GLY A 66 14.60 -0.04 -17.98
C GLY A 66 15.79 -0.75 -18.58
N ASN A 67 16.61 0.08 -19.19
CA ASN A 67 17.92 -0.27 -19.71
C ASN A 67 18.91 0.84 -19.33
N GLN A 68 20.13 0.77 -19.89
CA GLN A 68 21.19 1.72 -19.59
C GLN A 68 20.91 3.19 -20.03
N TYR A 69 19.82 3.46 -20.75
CA TYR A 69 19.46 4.77 -21.28
C TYR A 69 18.16 5.32 -20.69
N LEU A 70 17.17 4.46 -20.49
CA LEU A 70 15.87 4.82 -19.94
C LEU A 70 15.51 3.88 -18.79
N ASN A 71 15.18 4.44 -17.62
CA ASN A 71 14.62 3.69 -16.50
C ASN A 71 13.29 4.30 -16.10
N GLU A 72 12.26 3.48 -16.02
CA GLU A 72 10.94 3.80 -15.52
C GLU A 72 10.68 2.94 -14.29
N LYS A 73 10.25 3.58 -13.21
CA LYS A 73 9.73 2.89 -12.02
C LYS A 73 8.31 3.32 -11.81
N ARG A 74 7.44 2.36 -11.55
CA ARG A 74 6.07 2.58 -11.15
C ARG A 74 5.82 1.81 -9.87
N ASN A 75 5.11 2.40 -8.93
CA ASN A 75 4.70 1.69 -7.74
C ASN A 75 3.30 2.09 -7.30
N VAL A 76 2.65 1.13 -6.64
CA VAL A 76 1.50 1.37 -5.79
C VAL A 76 1.86 0.79 -4.44
N VAL A 77 1.83 1.61 -3.39
CA VAL A 77 2.19 1.21 -2.03
C VAL A 77 1.14 1.67 -1.05
N PHE A 78 0.65 0.73 -0.25
CA PHE A 78 -0.16 0.99 0.93
C PHE A 78 0.75 1.01 2.16
N THR A 79 0.52 1.96 3.05
CA THR A 79 1.18 2.03 4.37
C THR A 79 0.11 1.98 5.44
N ILE A 80 0.30 1.14 6.45
CA ILE A 80 -0.53 1.09 7.64
C ILE A 80 0.37 1.06 8.87
N ASP A 81 0.21 2.05 9.73
CA ASP A 81 0.82 2.12 11.04
C ASP A 81 -0.26 2.44 12.10
N GLU A 82 0.15 2.72 13.34
CA GLU A 82 -0.80 2.96 14.44
C GLU A 82 -1.68 4.19 14.24
N ASP A 83 -1.15 5.23 13.60
CA ASP A 83 -1.74 6.57 13.53
C ASP A 83 -2.08 7.03 12.10
N LYS A 84 -1.71 6.24 11.09
CA LYS A 84 -1.79 6.60 9.68
C LYS A 84 -2.09 5.40 8.79
N PHE A 85 -2.97 5.63 7.82
CA PHE A 85 -3.25 4.73 6.71
C PHE A 85 -3.10 5.48 5.39
N CYS A 86 -2.32 4.95 4.46
CA CYS A 86 -2.07 5.61 3.18
C CYS A 86 -2.08 4.69 1.99
N ALA A 87 -2.33 5.28 0.83
CA ALA A 87 -1.95 4.75 -0.46
C ALA A 87 -1.20 5.81 -1.26
N ALA A 88 -0.07 5.41 -1.83
CA ALA A 88 0.70 6.24 -2.74
C ALA A 88 0.89 5.51 -4.07
N MET A 89 0.80 6.27 -5.16
CA MET A 89 1.17 5.83 -6.49
C MET A 89 2.19 6.79 -7.06
N ASN A 90 3.36 6.25 -7.42
CA ASN A 90 4.44 7.06 -7.95
C ASN A 90 4.93 6.46 -9.27
N ARG A 91 5.31 7.36 -10.16
CA ARG A 91 5.98 7.08 -11.41
C ARG A 91 7.24 7.92 -11.51
N SER A 92 8.40 7.28 -11.57
CA SER A 92 9.66 7.97 -11.86
C SER A 92 10.18 7.54 -13.21
N THR A 93 10.58 8.50 -14.04
CA THR A 93 11.27 8.23 -15.30
C THR A 93 12.62 8.92 -15.27
N TYR A 94 13.67 8.18 -15.58
CA TYR A 94 15.02 8.68 -15.72
C TYR A 94 15.49 8.48 -17.15
N ASP A 95 15.89 9.58 -17.77
CA ASP A 95 16.60 9.60 -19.05
C ASP A 95 17.99 10.19 -18.81
N ARG A 96 19.03 9.55 -19.37
CA ARG A 96 20.42 10.01 -19.22
C ARG A 96 20.64 11.41 -19.80
N GLU A 97 19.90 11.79 -20.85
CA GLU A 97 20.03 13.11 -21.49
C GLU A 97 19.18 14.18 -20.79
N GLY A 98 17.99 13.81 -20.32
CA GLY A 98 17.01 14.73 -19.70
C GLY A 98 17.01 14.78 -18.17
N GLY A 99 17.68 13.85 -17.48
CA GLY A 99 17.66 13.72 -16.03
C GLY A 99 16.49 12.88 -15.49
N SER A 100 16.24 12.99 -14.19
CA SER A 100 15.15 12.26 -13.51
C SER A 100 13.92 13.15 -13.36
N VAL A 101 12.76 12.62 -13.70
CA VAL A 101 11.45 13.20 -13.39
C VAL A 101 10.71 12.23 -12.48
N ASN A 102 10.29 12.72 -11.32
CA ASN A 102 9.42 11.98 -10.40
C ASN A 102 8.03 12.61 -10.46
N LEU A 103 7.04 11.78 -10.74
CA LEU A 103 5.64 12.15 -10.75
C LEU A 103 4.93 11.34 -9.67
N THR A 104 4.36 12.03 -8.69
CA THR A 104 3.35 11.44 -7.81
C THR A 104 2.03 11.51 -8.55
N GLU A 105 1.38 10.36 -8.74
CA GLU A 105 0.09 10.24 -9.44
C GLU A 105 -1.07 10.16 -8.43
N LEU A 106 -0.81 9.57 -7.27
CA LEU A 106 -1.72 9.49 -6.13
C LEU A 106 -0.92 9.62 -4.84
N ASP A 107 -1.40 10.42 -3.90
CA ASP A 107 -0.97 10.39 -2.50
C ASP A 107 -2.20 10.62 -1.64
N TRP A 108 -2.68 9.57 -1.00
CA TRP A 108 -3.86 9.58 -0.15
C TRP A 108 -3.47 9.14 1.24
N ASN A 109 -3.57 10.05 2.20
CA ASN A 109 -3.10 9.86 3.56
C ASN A 109 -4.21 10.18 4.55
N VAL A 110 -4.58 9.22 5.40
CA VAL A 110 -5.60 9.33 6.43
C VAL A 110 -4.95 9.14 7.80
N CYS A 111 -5.00 10.16 8.64
CA CYS A 111 -4.46 10.13 10.00
C CYS A 111 -5.55 10.01 11.08
N THR A 112 -5.19 9.51 12.27
CA THR A 112 -6.10 9.39 13.42
C THR A 112 -6.58 10.74 13.98
N ASP A 113 -5.80 11.80 13.79
CA ASP A 113 -6.18 13.16 14.17
C ASP A 113 -7.31 13.72 13.27
N GLY A 114 -7.57 13.08 12.13
CA GLY A 114 -8.54 13.48 11.11
C GLY A 114 -7.98 14.36 10.01
N HIS A 115 -6.67 14.58 10.00
CA HIS A 115 -5.97 15.18 8.87
C HIS A 115 -6.03 14.21 7.68
N VAL A 116 -6.37 14.74 6.51
CA VAL A 116 -6.35 14.00 5.26
C VAL A 116 -5.59 14.81 4.23
N GLU A 117 -4.57 14.20 3.63
CA GLU A 117 -3.86 14.74 2.47
C GLU A 117 -4.27 13.92 1.26
N GLU A 118 -4.91 14.58 0.29
CA GLU A 118 -5.50 13.95 -0.89
C GLU A 118 -4.89 14.60 -2.14
N TYR A 119 -4.15 13.82 -2.92
CA TYR A 119 -3.67 14.19 -4.24
C TYR A 119 -3.97 13.05 -5.22
N GLY A 120 -4.51 13.38 -6.39
CA GLY A 120 -4.87 12.39 -7.41
C GLY A 120 -6.30 11.85 -7.26
N ASP A 121 -6.62 10.81 -8.02
CA ASP A 121 -7.96 10.21 -8.06
C ASP A 121 -7.87 8.71 -7.73
N ILE A 122 -8.46 8.35 -6.58
CA ILE A 122 -8.50 6.98 -6.04
C ILE A 122 -9.19 5.99 -6.96
N PHE A 123 -10.07 6.43 -7.87
CA PHE A 123 -10.80 5.53 -8.75
C PHE A 123 -9.88 4.85 -9.78
N TYR A 124 -8.69 5.41 -10.07
CA TYR A 124 -7.70 4.78 -10.96
C TYR A 124 -6.79 3.76 -10.28
N LEU A 125 -6.81 3.71 -8.94
CA LEU A 125 -5.91 2.86 -8.15
C LEU A 125 -6.05 1.37 -8.49
N GLU A 126 -7.29 0.87 -8.55
CA GLU A 126 -7.53 -0.54 -8.87
C GLU A 126 -7.01 -0.93 -10.27
N ASP A 127 -7.12 -0.03 -11.24
CA ASP A 127 -6.71 -0.29 -12.62
C ASP A 127 -5.19 -0.27 -12.75
N HIS A 128 -4.50 0.64 -12.05
CA HIS A 128 -3.04 0.63 -11.99
C HIS A 128 -2.50 -0.62 -11.30
N ILE A 129 -3.15 -1.09 -10.22
CA ILE A 129 -2.78 -2.34 -9.57
C ILE A 129 -2.88 -3.52 -10.54
N LYS A 130 -3.97 -3.58 -11.33
CA LYS A 130 -4.15 -4.63 -12.35
C LYS A 130 -3.08 -4.52 -13.44
N GLU A 131 -2.78 -3.31 -13.91
CA GLU A 131 -1.74 -3.06 -14.92
C GLU A 131 -0.37 -3.52 -14.42
N LEU A 132 0.06 -3.10 -13.23
CA LEU A 132 1.37 -3.48 -12.69
C LEU A 132 1.49 -4.99 -12.50
N LEU A 133 0.44 -5.67 -12.02
CA LEU A 133 0.44 -7.13 -11.93
C LEU A 133 0.55 -7.79 -13.31
N HIS A 134 -0.12 -7.24 -14.32
CA HIS A 134 -0.05 -7.76 -15.69
C HIS A 134 1.34 -7.58 -16.31
N LEU A 135 2.01 -6.45 -16.02
CA LEU A 135 3.37 -6.17 -16.45
C LEU A 135 4.44 -7.00 -15.71
N GLY A 136 4.04 -7.79 -14.71
CA GLY A 136 4.98 -8.60 -13.92
C GLY A 136 5.66 -7.81 -12.81
N GLY A 137 5.02 -6.76 -12.29
CA GLY A 137 5.47 -6.03 -11.13
C GLY A 137 5.72 -6.95 -9.93
N GLU A 138 6.78 -6.65 -9.19
CA GLU A 138 7.20 -7.41 -8.03
C GLU A 138 6.37 -7.05 -6.80
N ILE A 139 6.06 -8.07 -6.00
CA ILE A 139 5.39 -7.87 -4.71
C ILE A 139 6.38 -7.23 -3.75
N PHE A 140 6.03 -6.06 -3.23
CA PHE A 140 6.75 -5.37 -2.17
C PHE A 140 6.01 -5.55 -0.86
N VAL A 141 6.72 -5.99 0.18
CA VAL A 141 6.24 -6.01 1.57
C VAL A 141 7.42 -5.67 2.46
N ASP A 142 7.23 -4.66 3.29
CA ASP A 142 8.11 -4.25 4.37
C ASP A 142 7.29 -4.24 5.65
N ASP A 143 7.70 -5.03 6.63
CA ASP A 143 6.94 -5.27 7.85
C ASP A 143 7.91 -5.24 9.04
N ASP A 144 7.71 -4.23 9.87
CA ASP A 144 8.40 -3.98 11.14
C ASP A 144 7.39 -3.95 12.30
N SER A 145 6.26 -4.67 12.15
CA SER A 145 5.19 -4.71 13.15
C SER A 145 5.60 -5.47 14.41
N ASP A 146 5.16 -4.96 15.56
CA ASP A 146 5.24 -5.58 16.89
C ASP A 146 3.84 -5.68 17.49
N ILE A 147 2.98 -6.46 16.83
CA ILE A 147 1.55 -6.59 17.18
C ILE A 147 1.38 -7.66 18.27
N GLU A 148 0.78 -7.26 19.38
CA GLU A 148 0.19 -8.19 20.33
C GLU A 148 -1.20 -8.60 19.83
N TYR A 149 -1.32 -9.81 19.27
CA TYR A 149 -2.61 -10.37 18.93
C TYR A 149 -3.36 -10.72 20.21
N LYS A 150 -4.64 -10.34 20.26
CA LYS A 150 -5.54 -10.85 21.30
C LYS A 150 -5.99 -12.24 20.86
N ASP A 151 -5.87 -13.22 21.76
CA ASP A 151 -6.52 -14.51 21.56
C ASP A 151 -8.03 -14.30 21.51
N GLU A 152 -8.68 -14.69 20.41
CA GLU A 152 -10.14 -14.55 20.24
C GLU A 152 -10.96 -15.60 21.02
N ASP A 153 -10.32 -16.38 21.90
CA ASP A 153 -10.93 -17.48 22.67
C ASP A 153 -11.08 -17.20 24.19
N GLN A 154 -11.38 -15.96 24.60
CA GLN A 154 -11.80 -15.65 25.98
C GLN A 154 -13.16 -14.95 26.07
#